data_AF-A0A411AFA8-F1
#
_entry.id   AF-A0A411AFA8-F1
#
_cell.length_a   1.000
_cell.length_b   1.000
_cell.length_c   1.000
_cell.angle_alpha   90.00
_cell.angle_beta   90.00
_cell.angle_gamma   90.00
#
_symmetry.space_group_name_H-M   'P 1'
#
loop_
_entity.id
_entity.type
_entity.pdbx_description
1 polymer ?
#
loop_
_entity_poly.entity_id
_entity_poly.type
_entity_poly.pdbx_seq_one_letter_code
_entity_poly.pdbx_strand_id
1 'polypeptide(L)'
;MSFTENQEALVNSSYESFKQNLPHYSVLFYTFILEKAPAAKELFSFLKDTSGVQYSPKLQSHAEKVFGLVHDSAIQLRTKGEVALGDATLGAIHVQKGVVDPHFVVVKEA
;
A
#
# COMPACT_ATOMS: atom_id res chain seq x y z
N MET A 1 3.98 -3.41 -23.44
CA MET A 1 2.51 -3.52 -23.39
C MET A 1 1.99 -2.30 -22.64
N SER A 2 0.97 -1.61 -23.15
CA SER A 2 0.36 -0.45 -22.49
C SER A 2 -0.70 -0.89 -21.48
N PHE A 3 -0.93 -0.09 -20.43
CA PHE A 3 -1.98 -0.34 -19.44
C PHE A 3 -3.35 -0.12 -20.09
N THR A 4 -4.23 -1.12 -19.98
CA THR A 4 -5.50 -1.18 -20.72
C THR A 4 -6.67 -0.63 -19.91
N GLU A 5 -7.76 -0.29 -20.60
CA GLU A 5 -9.01 0.15 -19.96
C GLU A 5 -9.61 -0.93 -19.05
N ASN A 6 -9.57 -2.20 -19.46
CA ASN A 6 -10.03 -3.31 -18.61
C ASN A 6 -9.19 -3.44 -17.34
N GLN A 7 -7.88 -3.20 -17.41
CA GLN A 7 -7.01 -3.21 -16.23
C GLN A 7 -7.35 -2.05 -15.28
N GLU A 8 -7.60 -0.85 -15.82
CA GLU A 8 -8.04 0.29 -15.01
C GLU A 8 -9.39 0.01 -14.33
N ALA A 9 -10.36 -0.52 -15.07
CA ALA A 9 -11.69 -0.83 -14.54
C ALA A 9 -11.64 -1.85 -13.37
N LEU A 10 -10.75 -2.85 -13.46
CA LEU A 10 -10.52 -3.80 -12.37
C LEU A 10 -9.90 -3.12 -11.14
N VAL A 11 -8.91 -2.24 -11.33
CA VAL A 11 -8.32 -1.47 -10.22
C VAL A 11 -9.37 -0.55 -9.58
N ASN A 12 -10.17 0.16 -10.37
CA ASN A 12 -11.20 1.06 -9.87
C ASN A 12 -12.26 0.30 -9.04
N SER A 13 -12.80 -0.79 -9.58
CA SER A 13 -13.83 -1.59 -8.87
C SER A 13 -13.29 -2.22 -7.58
N SER A 14 -12.07 -2.76 -7.60
CA SER A 14 -11.44 -3.33 -6.40
C SER A 14 -11.12 -2.27 -5.34
N TYR A 15 -10.71 -1.07 -5.75
CA TYR A 15 -10.47 0.04 -4.83
C TYR A 15 -11.77 0.54 -4.18
N GLU A 16 -12.88 0.60 -4.92
CA GLU A 16 -14.20 0.90 -4.34
C GLU A 16 -14.62 -0.15 -3.31
N SER A 17 -14.43 -1.45 -3.61
CA SER A 17 -14.71 -2.52 -2.63
C SER A 17 -13.82 -2.43 -1.38
N PHE A 18 -12.53 -2.11 -1.55
CA PHE A 18 -11.61 -1.88 -0.43
C PHE A 18 -12.09 -0.74 0.48
N LYS A 19 -12.54 0.38 -0.09
CA LYS A 19 -13.00 1.54 0.69
C LYS A 19 -14.24 1.26 1.55
N GLN A 20 -15.05 0.26 1.22
CA GLN A 20 -16.26 -0.06 1.97
C GLN A 20 -15.98 -0.60 3.38
N ASN A 21 -14.77 -1.12 3.65
CA ASN A 21 -14.39 -1.59 4.98
C ASN A 21 -12.90 -1.37 5.28
N LEU A 22 -12.48 -0.11 5.23
CA LEU A 22 -11.09 0.29 5.47
C LEU A 22 -10.50 -0.24 6.78
N PRO A 23 -11.19 -0.19 7.94
CA PRO A 23 -10.63 -0.71 9.18
C PRO A 23 -10.27 -2.18 9.10
N HIS A 24 -11.17 -3.01 8.55
CA HIS A 24 -10.95 -4.44 8.42
C HIS A 24 -9.86 -4.77 7.40
N TYR A 25 -9.97 -4.23 6.17
CA TYR A 25 -9.03 -4.58 5.11
C TYR A 25 -7.62 -4.03 5.36
N SER A 26 -7.48 -2.91 6.09
CA SER A 26 -6.16 -2.43 6.49
C SER A 26 -5.49 -3.41 7.46
N VAL A 27 -6.23 -3.94 8.45
CA VAL A 27 -5.70 -4.94 9.38
C VAL A 27 -5.35 -6.24 8.63
N LEU A 28 -6.22 -6.69 7.72
CA LEU A 28 -5.99 -7.89 6.94
C LEU A 28 -4.72 -7.78 6.08
N PHE A 29 -4.56 -6.66 5.37
CA PHE A 29 -3.39 -6.41 4.52
C PHE A 29 -2.08 -6.46 5.31
N TYR A 30 -2.02 -5.77 6.45
CA TYR A 30 -0.83 -5.80 7.31
C TYR A 30 -0.60 -7.17 7.96
N THR A 31 -1.66 -7.95 8.17
CA THR A 31 -1.53 -9.33 8.65
C THR A 31 -0.80 -10.17 7.61
N PHE A 32 -1.20 -10.10 6.33
CA PHE A 32 -0.51 -10.80 5.24
C PHE A 32 0.94 -10.33 5.04
N ILE A 33 1.22 -9.03 5.20
CA ILE A 33 2.61 -8.52 5.19
C ILE A 33 3.43 -9.19 6.30
N LEU A 34 2.93 -9.23 7.53
CA LEU A 34 3.68 -9.79 8.66
C LEU A 34 3.75 -11.32 8.66
N GLU A 35 2.79 -12.01 8.05
CA GLU A 35 2.88 -13.46 7.82
C GLU A 35 4.02 -13.80 6.86
N LYS A 36 4.21 -12.99 5.81
CA LYS A 36 5.29 -13.15 4.82
C LYS A 36 6.64 -12.65 5.34
N ALA A 37 6.65 -11.54 6.09
CA ALA A 37 7.87 -10.91 6.59
C ALA A 37 7.67 -10.37 8.02
N PRO A 38 7.76 -11.23 9.05
CA PRO A 38 7.55 -10.83 10.44
C PRO A 38 8.49 -9.69 10.88
N ALA A 39 9.73 -9.68 10.37
CA ALA A 39 10.72 -8.66 10.68
C ALA A 39 10.33 -7.25 10.20
N ALA A 40 9.43 -7.12 9.23
CA ALA A 40 8.96 -5.83 8.74
C ALA A 40 8.15 -5.05 9.79
N LYS A 41 7.64 -5.72 10.83
CA LYS A 41 6.90 -5.11 11.94
C LYS A 41 7.65 -3.92 12.56
N GLU A 42 8.97 -4.05 12.72
CA GLU A 42 9.82 -3.02 13.34
C GLU A 42 9.94 -1.75 12.51
N LEU A 43 9.65 -1.81 11.21
CA LEU A 43 9.67 -0.65 10.30
C LEU A 43 8.41 0.22 10.48
N PHE A 44 7.33 -0.37 10.97
CA PHE A 44 6.06 0.32 11.19
C PHE A 44 5.98 0.82 12.64
N SER A 45 6.22 2.12 12.83
CA SER A 45 6.16 2.74 14.17
C SER A 45 4.79 2.61 14.85
N PHE A 46 3.73 2.32 14.11
CA PHE A 46 2.37 2.09 14.64
C PHE A 46 2.09 0.61 14.98
N LEU A 47 3.03 -0.30 14.72
CA LEU A 47 2.95 -1.72 15.08
C LEU A 47 4.06 -2.18 16.04
N LYS A 48 5.14 -1.41 16.17
CA LYS A 48 6.33 -1.81 16.94
C LYS A 48 6.00 -2.34 18.35
N ASP A 49 5.16 -1.62 19.09
CA ASP A 49 4.86 -1.93 20.50
C ASP A 49 3.55 -2.72 20.71
N THR A 50 2.95 -3.24 19.65
CA THR A 50 1.70 -4.03 19.74
C THR A 50 1.98 -5.53 19.78
N SER A 51 1.08 -6.34 20.34
CA SER A 51 1.21 -7.80 20.35
C SER A 51 0.98 -8.47 18.99
N GLY A 52 0.53 -7.71 17.99
CA GLY A 52 0.23 -8.16 16.64
C GLY A 52 -0.35 -7.02 15.79
N VAL A 53 -0.89 -7.35 14.62
CA VAL A 53 -1.58 -6.35 13.79
C VAL A 53 -2.91 -6.00 14.43
N GLN A 54 -3.02 -4.77 14.91
CA GLN A 54 -4.24 -4.24 15.49
C GLN A 54 -4.64 -2.98 14.76
N TYR A 55 -5.96 -2.75 14.69
CA TYR A 55 -6.47 -1.52 14.11
C TYR A 55 -5.90 -0.30 14.84
N SER A 56 -5.43 0.67 14.07
CA SER A 56 -5.17 2.03 14.55
C SER A 56 -5.42 3.02 13.41
N PRO A 57 -5.78 4.28 13.71
CA PRO A 57 -5.93 5.30 12.67
C PRO A 57 -4.68 5.44 11.80
N LYS A 58 -3.48 5.31 12.38
CA LYS A 58 -2.20 5.39 11.63
C LYS A 58 -2.03 4.23 10.65
N LEU A 59 -2.39 3.02 11.06
CA LEU A 59 -2.34 1.83 10.20
C LEU A 59 -3.30 1.98 9.03
N GLN A 60 -4.55 2.41 9.29
CA GLN A 60 -5.54 2.67 8.25
C GLN A 60 -5.06 3.76 7.29
N SER A 61 -4.60 4.91 7.79
CA SER A 61 -4.13 6.00 6.93
C SER A 61 -2.94 5.58 6.05
N HIS A 62 -2.04 4.73 6.56
CA HIS A 62 -0.96 4.19 5.73
C HIS A 62 -1.49 3.24 4.66
N ALA A 63 -2.42 2.33 4.99
CA ALA A 63 -3.03 1.44 4.01
C ALA A 63 -3.77 2.24 2.93
N GLU A 64 -4.62 3.18 3.31
CA GLU A 64 -5.30 4.10 2.39
C GLU A 64 -4.33 4.82 1.45
N LYS A 65 -3.20 5.33 1.99
CA LYS A 65 -2.19 6.00 1.16
C LYS A 65 -1.56 5.06 0.15
N VAL A 66 -1.23 3.82 0.53
CA VAL A 66 -0.67 2.80 -0.37
C VAL A 66 -1.67 2.44 -1.47
N PHE A 67 -2.89 2.04 -1.12
CA PHE A 67 -3.90 1.64 -2.09
C PHE A 67 -4.34 2.80 -2.99
N GLY A 68 -4.46 4.01 -2.44
CA GLY A 68 -4.76 5.22 -3.21
C GLY A 68 -3.67 5.56 -4.23
N LEU A 69 -2.39 5.51 -3.84
CA LEU A 69 -1.28 5.74 -4.78
C LEU A 69 -1.21 4.69 -5.88
N VAL A 70 -1.52 3.42 -5.58
CA VAL A 70 -1.58 2.35 -6.58
C VAL A 70 -2.74 2.57 -7.55
N HIS A 71 -3.92 2.91 -7.04
CA HIS A 71 -5.09 3.26 -7.86
C HIS A 71 -4.80 4.45 -8.79
N ASP A 72 -4.25 5.53 -8.25
CA ASP A 72 -3.93 6.73 -9.03
C ASP A 72 -2.84 6.45 -10.08
N SER A 73 -1.88 5.57 -9.76
CA SER A 73 -0.86 5.13 -10.72
C SER A 73 -1.47 4.34 -11.88
N ALA A 74 -2.49 3.51 -11.64
CA ALA A 74 -3.19 2.80 -12.71
C ALA A 74 -3.88 3.77 -13.69
N ILE A 75 -4.55 4.80 -13.16
CA ILE A 75 -5.19 5.86 -13.97
C ILE A 75 -4.12 6.63 -14.76
N GLN A 76 -3.00 6.99 -14.13
CA GLN A 76 -1.91 7.69 -14.82
C GLN A 76 -1.29 6.83 -15.93
N LEU A 77 -1.04 5.55 -15.68
CA LEU A 77 -0.56 4.63 -16.70
C LEU A 77 -1.52 4.52 -17.89
N ARG A 78 -2.83 4.47 -17.64
CA ARG A 78 -3.83 4.42 -18.73
C ARG A 78 -3.86 5.71 -19.55
N THR A 79 -3.83 6.85 -18.87
CA THR A 79 -4.12 8.17 -19.48
C THR A 79 -2.88 8.87 -20.03
N LYS A 80 -1.72 8.66 -19.39
CA LYS A 80 -0.44 9.33 -19.71
C LYS A 80 0.65 8.37 -20.17
N GLY A 81 0.53 7.08 -19.86
CA GLY A 81 1.56 6.09 -20.18
C GLY A 81 2.75 6.08 -19.20
N GLU A 82 2.73 6.93 -18.18
CA GLU A 82 3.77 7.05 -17.16
C GLU A 82 3.16 7.43 -15.80
N VAL A 83 3.92 7.21 -14.72
CA VAL A 83 3.52 7.59 -13.36
C VAL A 83 4.38 8.77 -12.92
N ALA A 84 3.72 9.86 -12.50
CA ALA A 84 4.37 10.97 -11.83
C ALA A 84 3.95 11.00 -10.35
N LEU A 85 4.93 11.07 -9.44
CA LEU A 85 4.67 11.23 -8.03
C LEU A 85 4.43 12.71 -7.69
N GLY A 86 3.28 13.00 -7.10
CA GLY A 86 2.97 14.35 -6.60
C GLY A 86 3.77 14.74 -5.35
N ASP A 87 4.21 13.76 -4.56
CA ASP A 87 4.98 13.96 -3.33
C ASP A 87 6.36 13.31 -3.45
N ALA A 88 7.37 14.13 -3.74
CA ALA A 88 8.76 13.69 -3.87
C ALA A 88 9.40 13.27 -2.54
N THR A 89 8.78 13.55 -1.39
CA THR A 89 9.34 13.22 -0.07
C THR A 89 9.14 11.76 0.29
N LEU A 90 8.20 11.06 -0.35
CA LEU A 90 7.88 9.66 -0.05
C LEU A 90 9.11 8.75 -0.17
N GLY A 91 9.93 8.92 -1.20
CA GLY A 91 11.15 8.14 -1.37
C GLY A 91 12.12 8.32 -0.19
N ALA A 92 12.36 9.57 0.22
CA ALA A 92 13.23 9.89 1.34
C ALA A 92 12.70 9.32 2.67
N ILE A 93 11.38 9.35 2.89
CA ILE A 93 10.75 8.76 4.07
C ILE A 93 10.97 7.24 4.11
N HIS A 94 10.77 6.53 2.99
CA HIS A 94 10.98 5.08 2.93
C HIS A 94 12.46 4.73 3.21
N VAL A 95 13.40 5.48 2.65
CA VAL A 95 14.85 5.31 2.95
C VAL A 95 15.15 5.55 4.42
N GLN A 96 14.63 6.64 5.01
CA GLN A 96 14.82 6.96 6.44
C GLN A 96 14.27 5.85 7.36
N LYS A 97 13.20 5.18 6.93
CA LYS A 97 12.58 4.06 7.66
C LYS A 97 13.25 2.71 7.41
N GLY A 98 14.31 2.66 6.60
CA GLY A 98 15.04 1.42 6.31
C GLY A 98 14.30 0.48 5.35
N VAL A 99 13.38 1.01 4.53
CA VAL A 99 12.69 0.20 3.52
C VAL A 99 13.63 -0.11 2.37
N VAL A 100 13.71 -1.37 1.98
CA VAL A 100 14.55 -1.90 0.89
C VAL A 100 13.69 -2.68 -0.11
N ASP A 101 14.23 -2.98 -1.29
CA ASP A 101 13.51 -3.62 -2.40
C ASP A 101 12.69 -4.88 -2.00
N PRO A 102 13.19 -5.82 -1.18
CA PRO A 102 12.39 -6.96 -0.74
C PRO A 102 11.08 -6.58 -0.03
N HIS A 103 11.04 -5.47 0.70
CA HIS A 103 9.83 -5.04 1.40
C HIS A 103 8.72 -4.63 0.40
N PHE A 104 9.08 -4.01 -0.73
CA PHE A 104 8.10 -3.68 -1.78
C PHE A 104 7.50 -4.94 -2.42
N VAL A 105 8.30 -6.00 -2.57
CA VAL A 105 7.81 -7.29 -3.08
C VAL A 105 6.80 -7.92 -2.13
N VAL A 106 7.09 -7.90 -0.82
CA VAL A 106 6.16 -8.41 0.21
C VAL A 106 4.84 -7.65 0.18
N VAL A 107 4.89 -6.32 0.14
CA VAL A 107 3.69 -5.45 0.07
C VAL A 107 2.88 -5.70 -1.20
N LYS A 108 3.52 -6.00 -2.33
CA LYS A 108 2.85 -6.31 -3.60
C LYS A 108 2.09 -7.64 -3.58
N GLU A 109 2.56 -8.61 -2.80
CA GLU A 109 1.97 -9.96 -2.74
C GLU A 109 0.96 -10.16 -1.60
N ALA A 110 0.93 -9.24 -0.64
CA ALA A 110 -0.03 -9.22 0.46
C ALA A 110 -1.39 -8.70 -0.02
#